data_AF-X0QGM9-F1
#
_entry.id   AF-X0QGM9-F1
#
_cell.length_a   1.000
_cell.length_b   1.000
_cell.length_c   1.000
_cell.angle_alpha   90.00
_cell.angle_beta   90.00
_cell.angle_gamma   90.00
#
_symmetry.space_group_name_H-M   'P 1'
#
loop_
_entity.id
_entity.type
_entity.pdbx_description
1 polymer ?
#
loop_
_entity_poly.entity_id
_entity_poly.type
_entity_poly.pdbx_seq_one_letter_code
_entity_poly.pdbx_strand_id
1 'polypeptide(L)' 'MTEQEVREFCSEHIAHYKVPTYYRFVTEYPMTITGKIQKYKIIEQMKEELGL' A
#
# COMPACT_ATOMS: atom_id res chain seq x y z
N MET A 1 8.45 -12.24 2.58
CA MET A 1 7.99 -11.18 1.67
C MET A 1 8.35 -9.84 2.27
N THR A 2 9.32 -9.20 1.66
CA THR A 2 9.93 -7.92 2.03
C THR A 2 9.55 -6.87 0.98
N GLU A 3 9.79 -5.59 1.28
CA GLU A 3 9.52 -4.50 0.34
C GLU A 3 10.34 -4.63 -0.95
N GLN A 4 11.58 -5.14 -0.85
CA GLN A 4 12.47 -5.35 -1.99
C GLN A 4 11.90 -6.41 -2.94
N GLU A 5 11.46 -7.56 -2.41
CA GLU A 5 10.84 -8.61 -3.21
C GLU A 5 9.60 -8.10 -3.98
N VAL A 6 8.75 -7.30 -3.31
CA VAL A 6 7.56 -6.71 -3.96
C VAL A 6 7.95 -5.70 -5.04
N ARG A 7 8.98 -4.88 -4.78
CA ARG A 7 9.47 -3.89 -5.73
C ARG A 7 10.09 -4.53 -6.96
N GLU A 8 10.91 -5.56 -6.79
CA GLU A 8 11.52 -6.32 -7.89
C GLU A 8 10.43 -6.94 -8.76
N PHE A 9 9.46 -7.62 -8.14
CA PHE A 9 8.29 -8.16 -8.83
C PHE A 9 7.54 -7.09 -9.63
N CYS A 10 7.22 -5.94 -9.04
CA CYS A 10 6.59 -4.85 -9.78
C CYS A 10 7.47 -4.33 -10.92
N SER A 11 8.78 -4.20 -10.73
CA SER A 11 9.67 -3.66 -11.77
C SER A 11 9.77 -4.54 -13.02
N GLU A 12 9.60 -5.85 -12.87
CA GLU A 12 9.60 -6.81 -13.97
C GLU A 12 8.24 -6.89 -14.69
N HIS A 13 7.14 -6.67 -13.96
CA HIS A 13 5.78 -6.88 -14.47
C HIS A 13 5.04 -5.60 -14.91
N ILE A 14 5.46 -4.42 -14.47
CA ILE A 14 4.84 -3.13 -14.82
C ILE A 14 5.88 -2.08 -15.22
N ALA A 15 5.46 -1.08 -15.99
CA ALA A 15 6.33 0.01 -16.40
C ALA A 15 6.93 0.75 -15.18
N HIS A 16 8.19 1.19 -15.28
CA HIS A 16 8.94 1.81 -14.17
C HIS A 16 8.19 2.92 -13.42
N TYR A 17 7.41 3.76 -14.13
CA TYR A 17 6.65 4.85 -13.51
C TYR A 17 5.42 4.40 -12.71
N LYS A 18 5.01 3.13 -12.84
CA LYS A 18 3.91 2.54 -12.06
C LYS A 18 4.41 1.76 -10.84
N VAL A 19 5.72 1.63 -10.67
CA VAL A 19 6.30 0.94 -9.51
C VAL A 19 6.07 1.82 -8.26
N PRO A 20 5.40 1.29 -7.21
CA PRO A 20 5.16 2.05 -5.99
C PRO A 20 6.45 2.50 -5.29
N THR A 21 6.40 3.67 -4.65
CA THR A 21 7.54 4.21 -3.90
C THR A 21 7.52 3.81 -2.43
N TYR A 22 6.32 3.70 -1.84
CA TYR A 22 6.12 3.38 -0.44
C TYR A 22 5.39 2.05 -0.30
N TYR A 23 5.83 1.24 0.65
CA TYR A 23 5.26 -0.06 0.96
C TYR A 23 4.96 -0.10 2.46
N ARG A 24 3.78 -0.61 2.82
CA ARG A 24 3.41 -0.82 4.21
C ARG A 24 2.71 -2.15 4.34
N PHE A 25 3.31 -3.03 5.11
CA PHE A 25 2.66 -4.28 5.49
C PHE A 25 1.81 -4.02 6.72
N VAL A 26 0.52 -4.31 6.61
CA VAL A 26 -0.46 -4.19 7.69
C VAL A 26 -1.02 -5.57 8.00
N THR A 27 -1.34 -5.80 9.27
CA THR A 27 -2.00 -7.04 9.70
C THR A 27 -3.49 -7.05 9.35
N GLU A 28 -4.12 -5.87 9.24
CA GLU A 28 -5.52 -5.71 8.91
C GLU A 28 -5.76 -4.41 8.14
N TYR A 29 -6.78 -4.40 7.28
CA TYR A 29 -7.24 -3.19 6.60
C TYR A 29 -8.35 -2.50 7.40
N PRO A 30 -8.47 -1.16 7.34
CA PRO A 30 -9.64 -0.49 7.89
C PRO A 30 -10.89 -0.94 7.12
N MET A 31 -11.80 -1.60 7.83
CA MET A 31 -13.04 -2.12 7.26
C MET A 31 -14.26 -1.50 7.94
N THR A 32 -15.40 -1.51 7.24
CA THR A 32 -16.70 -1.26 7.84
C THR A 32 -17.09 -2.42 8.75
N ILE A 33 -18.13 -2.22 9.57
CA ILE A 33 -18.77 -3.28 10.36
C ILE A 33 -19.23 -4.46 9.48
N THR A 34 -19.52 -4.19 8.21
CA THR A 34 -19.90 -5.19 7.19
C THR A 34 -18.72 -5.76 6.40
N GLY A 35 -17.47 -5.47 6.79
CA GLY A 35 -16.25 -6.01 6.16
C GLY A 35 -15.82 -5.32 4.87
N LYS A 36 -16.43 -4.17 4.49
CA LYS A 36 -16.02 -3.43 3.29
C LYS A 36 -14.76 -2.61 3.57
N ILE A 37 -13.75 -2.74 2.72
CA ILE A 37 -12.50 -1.96 2.84
C ILE A 37 -12.79 -0.47 2.67
N GLN A 38 -12.31 0.33 3.61
CA GLN A 38 -12.40 1.79 3.60
C GLN A 38 -11.14 2.40 2.98
N LYS A 39 -11.05 2.40 1.64
CA LYS A 39 -9.89 2.90 0.89
C LYS A 39 -9.44 4.31 1.29
N TYR A 40 -10.39 5.20 1.60
CA TYR A 40 -10.07 6.58 2.00
C TYR A 40 -9.27 6.63 3.31
N LYS A 41 -9.56 5.76 4.28
CA LYS A 41 -8.80 5.68 5.54
C LYS A 41 -7.38 5.17 5.33
N ILE A 42 -7.19 4.23 4.40
CA ILE A 42 -5.85 3.75 4.05
C ILE A 42 -4.99 4.91 3.52
N ILE A 43 -5.57 5.75 2.66
CA ILE A 43 -4.88 6.91 2.10
C ILE A 43 -4.58 7.94 3.19
N GLU A 44 -5.54 8.22 4.08
CA GLU A 44 -5.37 9.16 5.20
C GLU A 44 -4.26 8.71 6.16
N GLN A 45 -4.28 7.44 6.56
CA GLN A 45 -3.24 6.83 7.40
C GLN A 45 -1.87 6.89 6.73
N MET A 46 -1.76 6.56 5.45
CA MET A 46 -0.47 6.66 4.74
C MET A 46 0.04 8.08 4.63
N LYS A 47 -0.84 9.07 4.41
CA LYS A 47 -0.44 10.48 4.38
C LYS A 47 0.06 10.94 5.73
N GLU A 48 -0.64 10.59 6.81
CA GLU A 48 -0.25 10.92 8.17
C GLU A 48 1.09 10.26 8.55
N GLU A 49 1.27 8.96 8.26
CA GLU A 49 2.52 8.24 8.54
C GLU A 49 3.72 8.79 7.77
N LEU A 50 3.51 9.24 6.52
CA LEU A 50 4.57 9.77 5.65
C LEU A 50 4.76 11.29 5.76
N GLY A 51 3.88 11.99 6.49
CA GLY A 51 3.90 13.46 6.61
C GLY A 51 3.60 14.19 5.29
N LEU A 52 2.75 13.62 4.43
CA LEU A 52 2.41 14.10 3.08
C LEU A 52 1.08 14.86 3.01
#